data_AF-W9RID5-F1
#
_entry.id   AF-W9RID5-F1
#
_cell.length_a   1.000
_cell.length_b   1.000
_cell.length_c   1.000
_cell.angle_alpha   90.00
_cell.angle_beta   90.00
_cell.angle_gamma   90.00
#
_symmetry.space_group_name_H-M   'P 1'
#
loop_
_entity.id
_entity.type
_entity.pdbx_description
1 polymer ?
#
loop_
_entity_poly.entity_id
_entity_poly.type
_entity_poly.pdbx_seq_one_letter_code
_entity_poly.pdbx_strand_id
1 'polypeptide(L)'
;MERYEIVKDIGSGNFGVARLVRDKWTRELFAVKFIERGQKIDEHVQREIMNHRSLKHPNIVRFKEVLLTPTHLAIVMEYAAGGELFERICNAGRFSEDEARFFFQQLISGVSYCHSMQICHRDLKLENTLLDGSTAPRVKICDFGYSKSSVLHSQPKSTVGTPAYIAPEVFSKKEYDGKVADVWSCGVTLYVMLVGAYPFEDPEDPRNFRKTIGRILSVHYSIPDYVHVSVECKHLLSHIFVANPEKRITIPEIKTHPWFLKNLPIELMEGGSYQSNDVNNPLQSIEEASSIIREARQTLEVPKLGGSYIGGSMDLDDLDVDADIEDVETSELDFGFRFQILQFNIANPTTGCQKKLEIDDDQKLRAFFDKRISQEVSGDSLGEEFKGYVFKIMGGCDKQGFPMKQGVLTPGRVRLLLHRGTPCFRGYGRRNGERRRKSVRGCIVSQDLSVLNLVIVKKGENDLPGLTDIEKPRMRGPKRASKIRKLFNLSKEDDVRKYVNTYRRSFTTKSGKKVSKAPKIQRLVTPLTLQRKRTRIAEKKKRVAKAKADAAEYQKLLATRLKEQRERRSESLAKKRSRLSAASKPSVAA
;
A
#
# COMPACT_ATOMS: atom_id res chain seq x y z
N MET A 1 -1.00 20.15 17.75
CA MET A 1 0.04 19.10 17.77
C MET A 1 1.18 19.43 18.75
N GLU A 2 0.94 20.29 19.75
CA GLU A 2 2.00 20.73 20.67
C GLU A 2 2.38 19.66 21.71
N ARG A 3 1.46 18.73 22.02
CA ARG A 3 1.65 17.63 22.99
C ARG A 3 2.52 16.47 22.49
N TYR A 4 2.57 16.23 21.19
CA TYR A 4 3.29 15.08 20.61
C TYR A 4 4.53 15.54 19.83
N GLU A 5 5.68 14.95 20.15
CA GLU A 5 6.93 15.13 19.42
C GLU A 5 7.11 14.00 18.40
N ILE A 6 7.34 14.32 17.12
CA ILE A 6 7.61 13.31 16.09
C ILE A 6 9.03 12.79 16.28
N VAL A 7 9.18 11.48 16.46
CA VAL A 7 10.48 10.82 16.68
C VAL A 7 11.05 10.30 15.36
N LYS A 8 10.27 9.52 14.62
CA LYS A 8 10.66 8.93 13.32
C LYS A 8 9.45 8.49 12.51
N ASP A 9 9.59 8.43 11.19
CA ASP A 9 8.62 7.73 10.34
C ASP A 9 8.82 6.22 10.48
N ILE A 10 7.74 5.46 10.73
CA ILE A 10 7.78 4.00 10.97
C ILE A 10 7.11 3.16 9.88
N GLY A 11 6.32 3.77 8.99
CA GLY A 11 5.73 3.05 7.86
C GLY A 11 5.06 3.97 6.84
N SER A 12 4.84 3.48 5.63
CA SER A 12 4.11 4.19 4.58
C SER A 12 3.16 3.23 3.84
N GLY A 13 1.87 3.56 3.77
CA GLY A 13 0.86 2.78 3.06
C GLY A 13 -0.10 3.66 2.23
N ASN A 14 -1.08 3.04 1.57
CA ASN A 14 -2.04 3.73 0.68
C ASN A 14 -2.85 4.86 1.34
N PHE A 15 -2.94 4.86 2.68
CA PHE A 15 -3.77 5.78 3.45
C PHE A 15 -2.98 6.71 4.36
N GLY A 16 -1.65 6.75 4.17
CA GLY A 16 -0.78 7.71 4.85
C GLY A 16 0.51 7.11 5.40
N VAL A 17 1.29 7.98 6.04
CA VAL A 17 2.55 7.66 6.73
C VAL A 17 2.23 7.40 8.20
N ALA A 18 2.70 6.28 8.73
CA ALA A 18 2.69 6.01 10.17
C ALA A 18 3.96 6.60 10.79
N ARG A 19 3.81 7.36 11.88
CA ARG A 19 4.92 8.01 12.60
C ARG A 19 4.97 7.54 14.04
N LEU A 20 6.18 7.29 14.53
CA LEU A 20 6.43 7.17 15.96
C LEU A 20 6.44 8.57 16.56
N VAL A 21 5.61 8.79 17.56
CA VAL A 21 5.58 10.02 18.34
C VAL A 21 5.87 9.73 19.81
N ARG A 22 6.32 10.75 20.51
CA ARG A 22 6.50 10.75 21.96
C ARG A 22 5.55 11.78 22.56
N ASP A 23 4.76 11.37 23.54
CA ASP A 23 4.00 12.33 24.36
C ASP A 23 4.99 13.15 25.18
N LYS A 24 4.95 14.48 25.05
CA LYS A 24 5.90 15.37 25.74
C LYS A 24 5.73 15.34 27.26
N TRP A 25 4.54 15.01 27.75
CA TRP A 25 4.24 14.98 29.18
C TRP A 25 4.59 13.62 29.78
N THR A 26 4.02 12.53 29.25
CA THR A 26 4.25 11.18 29.81
C THR A 26 5.57 10.56 29.37
N ARG A 27 6.20 11.11 28.32
CA ARG A 27 7.38 10.55 27.63
C ARG A 27 7.15 9.17 27.00
N GLU A 28 5.92 8.67 27.01
CA GLU A 28 5.55 7.41 26.38
C GLU A 28 5.53 7.51 24.85
N LEU A 29 5.74 6.36 24.21
CA LEU A 29 5.80 6.23 22.76
C LEU A 29 4.47 5.76 22.19
N PHE A 30 4.02 6.40 21.12
CA PHE A 30 2.79 6.06 20.40
C PHE A 30 3.03 5.99 18.90
N ALA A 31 2.21 5.20 18.21
CA ALA A 31 2.14 5.22 16.76
C ALA A 31 1.01 6.15 16.33
N VAL A 32 1.26 7.02 15.35
CA VAL A 32 0.25 7.91 14.79
C VAL A 32 0.10 7.63 13.31
N LYS A 33 -1.13 7.32 12.90
CA LYS A 33 -1.51 7.15 11.50
C LYS A 33 -2.26 8.39 11.02
N PHE A 34 -1.78 9.00 9.94
CA PHE A 34 -2.40 10.20 9.36
C PHE A 34 -3.25 9.84 8.14
N ILE A 35 -4.53 10.22 8.14
CA ILE A 35 -5.45 10.10 7.00
C ILE A 35 -5.77 11.50 6.49
N GLU A 36 -5.60 11.78 5.20
CA GLU A 36 -5.93 13.10 4.63
C GLU A 36 -7.41 13.44 4.85
N ARG A 37 -7.69 14.69 5.25
CA ARG A 37 -9.06 15.21 5.43
C ARG A 37 -9.86 15.18 4.13
N GLY A 38 -11.19 15.18 4.26
CA GLY A 38 -12.13 15.21 3.15
C GLY A 38 -12.69 13.84 2.79
N GLN A 39 -12.91 13.60 1.50
CA GLN A 39 -13.66 12.45 0.96
C GLN A 39 -13.06 11.06 1.28
N LYS A 40 -11.81 10.99 1.77
CA LYS A 40 -11.20 9.73 2.21
C LYS A 40 -11.71 9.27 3.58
N ILE A 41 -12.34 10.14 4.35
CA ILE A 41 -12.91 9.86 5.66
C ILE A 41 -14.40 9.60 5.45
N ASP A 42 -14.74 8.38 5.06
CA ASP A 42 -16.12 7.95 4.85
C ASP A 42 -16.71 7.31 6.13
N GLU A 43 -17.92 6.76 6.03
CA GLU A 43 -18.58 6.04 7.12
C GLU A 43 -17.85 4.76 7.52
N HIS A 44 -17.10 4.16 6.60
CA HIS A 44 -16.29 2.98 6.86
C HIS A 44 -15.15 3.33 7.81
N VAL A 45 -14.37 4.37 7.51
CA VAL A 45 -13.27 4.84 8.37
C VAL A 45 -13.80 5.20 9.76
N GLN A 46 -14.94 5.87 9.86
CA GLN A 46 -15.55 6.18 11.17
C GLN A 46 -15.89 4.91 11.94
N ARG A 47 -16.56 3.94 11.31
CA ARG A 47 -16.93 2.67 11.94
C ARG A 47 -15.70 1.92 12.45
N GLU A 48 -14.62 1.92 11.69
CA GLU A 48 -13.36 1.29 12.09
C GLU A 48 -12.70 1.97 13.28
N ILE A 49 -12.69 3.31 13.34
CA ILE A 49 -12.14 4.03 14.51
C ILE A 49 -12.96 3.69 15.75
N MET A 50 -14.28 3.66 15.62
CA MET A 50 -15.17 3.34 16.73
C MET A 50 -15.03 1.88 17.19
N ASN A 51 -14.89 0.94 16.26
CA ASN A 51 -14.61 -0.46 16.57
C ASN A 51 -13.22 -0.64 17.21
N HIS A 52 -12.20 0.09 16.76
CA HIS A 52 -10.88 0.06 17.40
C HIS A 52 -10.96 0.55 18.84
N ARG A 53 -11.67 1.66 19.06
CA ARG A 53 -11.84 2.26 20.38
C ARG A 53 -12.52 1.31 21.37
N SER A 54 -13.44 0.46 20.92
CA SER A 54 -14.15 -0.49 21.80
C SER A 54 -13.31 -1.71 22.17
N LEU A 55 -12.25 -2.01 21.42
CA LEU A 55 -11.42 -3.19 21.67
C LEU A 55 -10.42 -2.96 22.80
N LYS A 56 -10.59 -3.74 23.87
CA LYS A 56 -9.76 -3.70 25.07
C LYS A 56 -9.26 -5.11 25.39
N HIS A 57 -8.11 -5.48 24.82
CA HIS A 57 -7.48 -6.78 25.05
C HIS A 57 -5.95 -6.62 25.05
N PRO A 58 -5.20 -7.33 25.92
CA PRO A 58 -3.74 -7.19 26.00
C PRO A 58 -3.03 -7.55 24.69
N ASN A 59 -3.59 -8.48 23.92
CA ASN A 59 -3.05 -8.91 22.63
C ASN A 59 -3.56 -8.13 21.41
N ILE A 60 -4.23 -7.00 21.61
CA ILE A 60 -4.67 -6.10 20.54
C ILE A 60 -4.02 -4.74 20.77
N VAL A 61 -3.54 -4.10 19.69
CA VAL A 61 -3.01 -2.74 19.75
C VAL A 61 -4.09 -1.78 20.26
N ARG A 62 -3.85 -1.12 21.40
CA ARG A 62 -4.85 -0.26 22.02
C ARG A 62 -5.01 1.07 21.26
N PHE A 63 -6.26 1.49 21.03
CA PHE A 63 -6.59 2.85 20.60
C PHE A 63 -6.37 3.84 21.75
N LYS A 64 -5.73 4.99 21.48
CA LYS A 64 -5.56 6.04 22.49
C LYS A 64 -6.52 7.21 22.26
N GLU A 65 -6.42 7.87 21.12
CA GLU A 65 -7.23 9.06 20.79
C GLU A 65 -7.16 9.35 19.29
N VAL A 66 -8.08 10.18 18.81
CA VAL A 66 -8.04 10.76 17.47
C VAL A 66 -7.92 12.28 17.56
N LEU A 67 -7.06 12.85 16.71
CA LEU A 67 -6.75 14.27 16.68
C LEU A 67 -7.00 14.85 15.30
N LEU A 68 -7.53 16.06 15.26
CA LEU A 68 -7.62 16.81 14.00
C LEU A 68 -6.37 17.65 13.80
N THR A 69 -5.86 17.64 12.57
CA THR A 69 -4.83 18.56 12.11
C THR A 69 -5.37 19.38 10.93
N PRO A 70 -4.70 20.47 10.51
CA PRO A 70 -5.16 21.25 9.37
C PRO A 70 -5.33 20.41 8.09
N THR A 71 -4.55 19.35 7.91
CA THR A 71 -4.53 18.58 6.65
C THR A 71 -4.97 17.12 6.79
N HIS A 72 -4.92 16.55 8.00
CA HIS A 72 -5.13 15.12 8.24
C HIS A 72 -5.91 14.86 9.54
N LEU A 73 -6.63 13.75 9.58
CA LEU A 73 -7.05 13.06 10.80
C LEU A 73 -5.89 12.19 11.30
N ALA A 74 -5.47 12.39 12.54
CA ALA A 74 -4.37 11.67 13.16
C ALA A 74 -4.91 10.69 14.20
N ILE A 75 -4.73 9.39 13.96
CA ILE A 75 -5.18 8.31 14.84
C ILE A 75 -3.99 7.85 15.69
N VAL A 76 -4.07 8.06 17.00
CA VAL A 76 -3.02 7.73 17.97
C VAL A 76 -3.32 6.37 18.60
N MET A 77 -2.34 5.46 18.56
CA MET A 77 -2.46 4.09 19.05
C MET A 77 -1.18 3.62 19.75
N GLU A 78 -1.30 2.55 20.53
CA GLU A 78 -0.17 1.89 21.20
C GLU A 78 0.96 1.55 20.20
N TYR A 79 2.20 1.85 20.58
CA TYR A 79 3.38 1.48 19.79
C TYR A 79 3.96 0.14 20.28
N ALA A 80 3.96 -0.86 19.41
CA ALA A 80 4.59 -2.15 19.66
C ALA A 80 6.09 -2.08 19.25
N ALA A 81 6.97 -1.94 20.24
CA ALA A 81 8.40 -1.69 20.01
C ALA A 81 9.23 -2.93 19.60
N GLY A 82 8.68 -4.14 19.74
CA GLY A 82 9.34 -5.41 19.47
C GLY A 82 9.40 -5.80 17.99
N GLY A 83 8.84 -4.98 17.09
CA GLY A 83 8.84 -5.22 15.65
C GLY A 83 7.78 -6.24 15.22
N GLU A 84 7.94 -6.78 14.01
CA GLU A 84 7.02 -7.76 13.43
C GLU A 84 7.37 -9.19 13.90
N LEU A 85 6.34 -9.99 14.19
CA LEU A 85 6.51 -11.41 14.53
C LEU A 85 7.26 -12.16 13.41
N PHE A 86 6.96 -11.83 12.15
CA PHE A 86 7.59 -12.45 10.99
C PHE A 86 9.11 -12.19 10.93
N GLU A 87 9.56 -10.98 11.25
CA GLU A 87 11.00 -10.67 11.32
C GLU A 87 11.69 -11.50 12.41
N ARG A 88 11.01 -11.71 13.55
CA ARG A 88 11.54 -12.57 14.62
C ARG A 88 11.68 -14.03 14.17
N ILE A 89 10.70 -14.55 13.43
CA ILE A 89 10.76 -15.90 12.83
C ILE A 89 11.94 -15.97 11.85
N CYS A 90 12.08 -15.00 10.94
CA CYS A 90 13.17 -14.97 9.96
C CYS A 90 14.55 -14.94 10.62
N ASN A 91 14.70 -14.20 11.72
CA ASN A 91 15.96 -14.12 12.46
C ASN A 91 16.29 -15.41 13.21
N ALA A 92 15.28 -16.11 13.73
CA ALA A 92 15.44 -17.42 14.37
C ALA A 92 15.52 -18.58 13.35
N GLY A 93 15.12 -18.34 12.11
CA GLY A 93 14.86 -19.37 11.10
C GLY A 93 13.48 -20.01 11.30
N ARG A 94 13.28 -20.64 12.46
CA ARG A 94 12.00 -21.20 12.93
C ARG A 94 11.97 -21.21 14.46
N PHE A 95 10.78 -21.30 15.04
CA PHE A 95 10.61 -21.45 16.48
C PHE A 95 10.56 -22.90 16.90
N SER A 96 10.87 -23.14 18.18
CA SER A 96 10.50 -24.38 18.85
C SER A 96 8.97 -24.49 18.96
N GLU A 97 8.47 -25.71 19.13
CA GLU A 97 7.03 -25.94 19.29
C GLU A 97 6.47 -25.21 20.53
N ASP A 98 7.26 -25.10 21.60
CA ASP A 98 6.86 -24.40 22.83
C ASP A 98 6.78 -22.88 22.63
N GLU A 99 7.74 -22.28 21.94
CA GLU A 99 7.69 -20.86 21.57
C GLU A 99 6.53 -20.56 20.61
N ALA A 100 6.33 -21.43 19.60
CA ALA A 100 5.22 -21.29 18.66
C ALA A 100 3.87 -21.37 19.41
N ARG A 101 3.74 -22.29 20.38
CA ARG A 101 2.55 -22.40 21.23
C ARG A 101 2.33 -21.14 22.07
N PHE A 102 3.38 -20.60 22.69
CA PHE A 102 3.28 -19.38 23.49
C PHE A 102 2.73 -18.19 22.70
N PHE A 103 3.19 -17.99 21.45
CA PHE A 103 2.64 -16.96 20.58
C PHE A 103 1.25 -17.30 20.04
N PHE A 104 1.00 -18.57 19.72
CA PHE A 104 -0.28 -19.03 19.20
C PHE A 104 -1.41 -18.89 20.23
N GLN A 105 -1.14 -19.18 21.51
CA GLN A 105 -2.10 -18.98 22.61
C GLN A 105 -2.56 -17.52 22.71
N GLN A 106 -1.61 -16.59 22.63
CA GLN A 106 -1.90 -15.16 22.64
C GLN A 106 -2.65 -14.70 21.39
N LEU A 107 -2.28 -15.22 20.22
CA LEU A 107 -2.97 -14.95 18.96
C LEU A 107 -4.44 -15.38 19.02
N ILE A 108 -4.69 -16.62 19.44
CA ILE A 108 -6.05 -17.17 19.56
C ILE A 108 -6.85 -16.40 20.62
N SER A 109 -6.24 -15.99 21.74
CA SER A 109 -6.92 -15.12 22.72
C SER A 109 -7.37 -13.80 22.11
N GLY A 110 -6.50 -13.13 21.36
CA GLY A 110 -6.84 -11.87 20.68
C GLY A 110 -7.92 -12.05 19.61
N VAL A 111 -7.81 -13.09 18.78
CA VAL A 111 -8.80 -13.38 17.72
C VAL A 111 -10.16 -13.78 18.33
N SER A 112 -10.17 -14.60 19.38
CA SER A 112 -11.39 -14.97 20.11
C SER A 112 -12.11 -13.75 20.66
N TYR A 113 -11.37 -12.77 21.21
CA TYR A 113 -11.95 -11.52 21.71
C TYR A 113 -12.50 -10.64 20.58
N CYS A 114 -11.81 -10.56 19.43
CA CYS A 114 -12.36 -9.89 18.25
C CYS A 114 -13.68 -10.54 17.81
N HIS A 115 -13.73 -11.87 17.77
CA HIS A 115 -14.92 -12.63 17.38
C HIS A 115 -16.11 -12.43 18.31
N SER A 116 -15.88 -12.28 19.62
CA SER A 116 -16.93 -11.95 20.60
C SER A 116 -17.46 -10.53 20.43
N MET A 117 -16.63 -9.61 19.96
CA MET A 117 -17.01 -8.24 19.60
C MET A 117 -17.63 -8.13 18.18
N GLN A 118 -17.92 -9.28 17.54
CA GLN A 118 -18.44 -9.39 16.17
C GLN A 118 -17.54 -8.76 15.09
N ILE A 119 -16.23 -8.76 15.33
CA ILE A 119 -15.20 -8.32 14.38
C ILE A 119 -14.47 -9.57 13.84
N CYS A 120 -14.41 -9.76 12.52
CA CYS A 120 -13.81 -10.95 11.87
C CYS A 120 -13.04 -10.61 10.57
N HIS A 121 -12.38 -11.62 9.95
CA HIS A 121 -11.36 -11.61 8.87
C HIS A 121 -11.56 -10.72 7.64
N ARG A 122 -12.59 -9.89 7.52
CA ARG A 122 -12.54 -8.89 6.42
C ARG A 122 -11.28 -8.02 6.51
N ASP A 123 -10.70 -7.90 7.71
CA ASP A 123 -9.51 -7.10 7.93
C ASP A 123 -8.35 -7.72 8.72
N LEU A 124 -8.49 -8.85 9.46
CA LEU A 124 -7.41 -9.39 10.31
C LEU A 124 -6.17 -9.80 9.50
N LYS A 125 -5.26 -8.85 9.30
CA LYS A 125 -3.95 -9.09 8.69
C LYS A 125 -3.05 -9.68 9.75
N LEU A 126 -3.04 -11.00 9.86
CA LEU A 126 -2.06 -11.70 10.69
C LEU A 126 -0.62 -11.52 10.20
N GLU A 127 -0.45 -11.06 8.96
CA GLU A 127 0.80 -10.48 8.43
C GLU A 127 1.33 -9.31 9.27
N ASN A 128 0.44 -8.54 9.90
CA ASN A 128 0.76 -7.36 10.72
C ASN A 128 0.74 -7.68 12.23
N THR A 129 1.06 -8.92 12.61
CA THR A 129 1.20 -9.29 14.01
C THR A 129 2.49 -8.70 14.57
N LEU A 130 2.38 -7.76 15.50
CA LEU A 130 3.52 -7.10 16.13
C LEU A 130 3.87 -7.74 17.47
N LEU A 131 5.04 -7.40 17.99
CA LEU A 131 5.50 -7.78 19.31
C LEU A 131 5.71 -6.53 20.16
N ASP A 132 5.37 -6.60 21.45
CA ASP A 132 5.77 -5.55 22.39
C ASP A 132 7.29 -5.60 22.68
N GLY A 133 7.81 -4.53 23.27
CA GLY A 133 9.24 -4.40 23.57
C GLY A 133 9.68 -5.11 24.86
N SER A 134 8.85 -5.98 25.42
CA SER A 134 9.15 -6.65 26.69
C SER A 134 10.15 -7.81 26.52
N THR A 135 10.72 -8.26 27.62
CA THR A 135 11.66 -9.40 27.64
C THR A 135 10.97 -10.72 27.28
N ALA A 136 9.68 -10.85 27.61
CA ALA A 136 8.80 -11.95 27.21
C ALA A 136 7.72 -11.40 26.26
N PRO A 137 8.02 -11.31 24.95
CA PRO A 137 7.25 -10.47 24.03
C PRO A 137 5.80 -10.89 23.94
N ARG A 138 4.89 -9.93 24.10
CA ARG A 138 3.46 -10.16 23.88
C ARG A 138 3.07 -9.90 22.44
N VAL A 139 2.19 -10.75 21.91
CA VAL A 139 1.57 -10.56 20.61
C VAL A 139 0.68 -9.32 20.66
N LYS A 140 0.81 -8.45 19.67
CA LYS A 140 -0.02 -7.26 19.46
C LYS A 140 -0.62 -7.31 18.06
N ILE A 141 -1.87 -7.75 17.98
CA ILE A 141 -2.64 -7.76 16.75
C ILE A 141 -2.92 -6.30 16.36
N CYS A 142 -2.39 -5.89 15.22
CA CYS A 142 -2.58 -4.55 14.67
C CYS A 142 -3.53 -4.67 13.48
N ASP A 143 -4.81 -4.35 13.68
CA ASP A 143 -5.75 -4.38 12.56
C ASP A 143 -6.93 -3.43 12.72
N PHE A 144 -6.87 -2.28 12.03
CA PHE A 144 -8.06 -1.48 11.72
C PHE A 144 -7.91 -0.96 10.30
N GLY A 145 -8.81 -1.43 9.44
CA GLY A 145 -8.83 -1.34 7.99
C GLY A 145 -9.00 0.06 7.40
N TYR A 146 -8.34 1.07 7.99
CA TYR A 146 -8.21 2.40 7.40
C TYR A 146 -7.41 2.38 6.09
N SER A 147 -7.30 1.23 5.42
CA SER A 147 -6.61 1.07 4.16
C SER A 147 -7.28 0.25 3.06
N LYS A 148 -8.59 -0.03 3.13
CA LYS A 148 -9.30 -0.70 2.02
C LYS A 148 -10.53 0.09 1.57
N SER A 149 -10.43 0.62 0.35
CA SER A 149 -11.63 0.91 -0.44
C SER A 149 -12.10 -0.39 -1.07
N SER A 150 -13.32 -0.79 -0.74
CA SER A 150 -14.22 -1.69 -1.47
C SER A 150 -13.71 -3.09 -1.89
N VAL A 151 -14.59 -4.06 -1.67
CA VAL A 151 -14.48 -5.52 -1.76
C VAL A 151 -14.01 -6.10 -3.13
N LEU A 152 -13.51 -5.31 -4.09
CA LEU A 152 -13.17 -5.81 -5.44
C LEU A 152 -11.88 -5.26 -6.08
N HIS A 153 -10.99 -4.56 -5.36
CA HIS A 153 -9.78 -3.97 -5.96
C HIS A 153 -8.44 -4.41 -5.37
N SER A 154 -8.30 -5.67 -4.97
CA SER A 154 -6.98 -6.32 -4.87
C SER A 154 -6.40 -6.61 -6.27
N GLN A 155 -6.18 -5.58 -7.09
CA GLN A 155 -5.12 -5.68 -8.10
C GLN A 155 -3.78 -5.44 -7.40
N PRO A 156 -2.86 -6.42 -7.37
CA PRO A 156 -1.57 -6.30 -6.71
C PRO A 156 -0.69 -5.37 -7.54
N LYS A 157 -0.69 -4.07 -7.21
CA LYS A 157 0.25 -3.08 -7.81
C LYS A 157 1.37 -2.64 -6.85
N SER A 158 1.43 -3.25 -5.69
CA SER A 158 2.65 -3.41 -4.90
C SER A 158 2.58 -4.81 -4.27
N THR A 159 3.73 -5.40 -3.97
CA THR A 159 3.91 -6.57 -3.09
C THR A 159 3.06 -6.43 -1.82
N VAL A 160 1.82 -6.92 -1.84
CA VAL A 160 0.83 -6.77 -0.76
C VAL A 160 -0.03 -8.03 -0.74
N GLY A 161 0.12 -8.82 0.32
CA GLY A 161 -0.58 -10.08 0.57
C GLY A 161 0.20 -11.31 0.10
N THR A 162 0.73 -12.09 1.03
CA THR A 162 1.12 -13.48 0.76
C THR A 162 -0.18 -14.27 0.58
N PRO A 163 -0.47 -14.82 -0.61
CA PRO A 163 -1.74 -15.51 -0.89
C PRO A 163 -2.01 -16.70 0.04
N ALA A 164 -0.98 -17.22 0.72
CA ALA A 164 -1.07 -18.32 1.67
C ALA A 164 -2.06 -18.06 2.82
N TYR A 165 -2.22 -16.82 3.27
CA TYR A 165 -3.18 -16.46 4.33
C TYR A 165 -4.64 -16.53 3.88
N ILE A 166 -4.92 -16.61 2.58
CA ILE A 166 -6.28 -16.59 2.06
C ILE A 166 -6.85 -18.01 2.09
N ALA A 167 -7.93 -18.22 2.85
CA ALA A 167 -8.62 -19.49 2.92
C ALA A 167 -9.27 -19.88 1.58
N PRO A 168 -9.40 -21.18 1.25
CA PRO A 168 -9.93 -21.65 -0.04
C PRO A 168 -11.29 -21.06 -0.43
N GLU A 169 -12.21 -20.95 0.54
CA GLU A 169 -13.57 -20.46 0.33
C GLU A 169 -13.64 -18.98 -0.10
N VAL A 170 -12.62 -18.19 0.24
CA VAL A 170 -12.52 -16.78 -0.14
C VAL A 170 -12.30 -16.63 -1.65
N PHE A 171 -11.72 -17.63 -2.31
CA PHE A 171 -11.54 -17.64 -3.77
C PHE A 171 -12.79 -18.07 -4.53
N SER A 172 -13.65 -18.90 -3.91
CA SER A 172 -14.74 -19.59 -4.60
C SER A 172 -16.12 -19.00 -4.30
N LYS A 173 -16.36 -18.41 -3.13
CA LYS A 173 -17.68 -17.91 -2.73
C LYS A 173 -17.71 -16.38 -2.72
N LYS A 174 -18.82 -15.81 -3.18
CA LYS A 174 -19.09 -14.36 -3.04
C LYS A 174 -19.33 -13.97 -1.56
N GLU A 175 -19.81 -14.91 -0.75
CA GLU A 175 -20.08 -14.74 0.68
C GLU A 175 -19.47 -15.92 1.45
N TYR A 176 -18.75 -15.62 2.54
CA TYR A 176 -18.10 -16.60 3.40
C TYR A 176 -18.11 -16.11 4.85
N ASP A 177 -17.99 -17.04 5.80
CA ASP A 177 -17.85 -16.71 7.22
C ASP A 177 -16.42 -16.24 7.51
N GLY A 178 -16.29 -14.96 7.88
CA GLY A 178 -15.01 -14.37 8.22
C GLY A 178 -14.35 -15.04 9.44
N LYS A 179 -15.11 -15.51 10.43
CA LYS A 179 -14.54 -16.15 11.63
C LYS A 179 -13.85 -17.46 11.28
N VAL A 180 -14.41 -18.23 10.36
CA VAL A 180 -13.82 -19.49 9.87
C VAL A 180 -12.59 -19.24 9.00
N ALA A 181 -12.58 -18.15 8.22
CA ALA A 181 -11.41 -17.72 7.47
C ALA A 181 -10.26 -17.27 8.40
N ASP A 182 -10.55 -16.59 9.52
CA ASP A 182 -9.54 -16.22 10.53
C ASP A 182 -8.80 -17.45 11.09
N VAL A 183 -9.51 -18.57 11.29
CA VAL A 183 -8.90 -19.81 11.78
C VAL A 183 -7.85 -20.32 10.81
N TRP A 184 -8.12 -20.29 9.50
CA TRP A 184 -7.14 -20.65 8.48
C TRP A 184 -5.89 -19.77 8.59
N SER A 185 -6.08 -18.45 8.67
CA SER A 185 -4.99 -17.49 8.81
C SER A 185 -4.16 -17.76 10.07
N CYS A 186 -4.79 -18.11 11.20
CA CYS A 186 -4.09 -18.50 12.42
C CYS A 186 -3.22 -19.76 12.18
N GLY A 187 -3.76 -20.75 11.46
CA GLY A 187 -3.00 -21.95 11.06
C GLY A 187 -1.79 -21.63 10.20
N VAL A 188 -1.91 -20.70 9.26
CA VAL A 188 -0.77 -20.23 8.44
C VAL A 188 0.30 -19.61 9.33
N THR A 189 -0.07 -18.75 10.28
CA THR A 189 0.88 -18.17 11.25
C THR A 189 1.57 -19.25 12.08
N LEU A 190 0.81 -20.24 12.58
CA LEU A 190 1.36 -21.37 13.33
C LEU A 190 2.37 -22.16 12.50
N TYR A 191 2.01 -22.49 11.25
CA TYR A 191 2.88 -23.21 10.35
C TYR A 191 4.18 -22.44 10.07
N VAL A 192 4.08 -21.13 9.79
CA VAL A 192 5.25 -20.28 9.53
C VAL A 192 6.15 -20.20 10.76
N MET A 193 5.59 -20.14 11.98
CA MET A 193 6.39 -20.19 13.21
C MET A 193 7.17 -21.50 13.33
N LEU A 194 6.54 -22.65 13.02
CA LEU A 194 7.15 -23.96 13.17
C LEU A 194 8.17 -24.29 12.07
N VAL A 195 7.89 -23.88 10.83
CA VAL A 195 8.65 -24.29 9.64
C VAL A 195 9.59 -23.21 9.13
N GLY A 196 9.28 -21.93 9.36
CA GLY A 196 10.03 -20.78 8.81
C GLY A 196 9.69 -20.45 7.35
N ALA A 197 8.71 -21.14 6.77
CA ALA A 197 8.24 -20.95 5.40
C ALA A 197 6.72 -21.09 5.33
N TYR A 198 6.11 -20.60 4.26
CA TYR A 198 4.66 -20.67 4.07
C TYR A 198 4.19 -22.07 3.65
N PRO A 199 3.01 -22.54 4.12
CA PRO A 199 2.54 -23.92 3.90
C PRO A 199 2.26 -24.26 2.44
N PHE A 200 1.79 -23.29 1.64
CA PHE A 200 1.32 -23.53 0.28
C PHE A 200 2.22 -22.91 -0.80
N GLU A 201 3.33 -22.27 -0.42
CA GLU A 201 4.27 -21.72 -1.38
C GLU A 201 5.15 -22.82 -1.99
N ASP A 202 5.53 -22.64 -3.25
CA ASP A 202 6.48 -23.52 -3.92
C ASP A 202 7.91 -23.14 -3.49
N PRO A 203 8.68 -24.02 -2.81
CA PRO A 203 10.05 -23.71 -2.40
C PRO A 203 10.96 -23.32 -3.58
N GLU A 204 10.71 -23.90 -4.76
CA GLU A 204 11.46 -23.66 -6.00
C GLU A 204 11.03 -22.37 -6.71
N ASP A 205 9.74 -21.99 -6.60
CA ASP A 205 9.17 -20.80 -7.24
C ASP A 205 8.17 -20.05 -6.35
N PRO A 206 8.65 -19.37 -5.27
CA PRO A 206 7.78 -18.73 -4.28
C PRO A 206 6.92 -17.58 -4.84
N ARG A 207 7.24 -17.09 -6.05
CA ARG A 207 6.52 -15.97 -6.69
C ARG A 207 5.41 -16.43 -7.62
N ASN A 208 5.17 -17.73 -7.71
CA ASN A 208 4.15 -18.31 -8.57
C ASN A 208 2.79 -18.41 -7.89
N PHE A 209 2.08 -17.27 -7.87
CA PHE A 209 0.76 -17.17 -7.27
C PHE A 209 -0.24 -18.23 -7.77
N ARG A 210 -0.16 -18.64 -9.05
CA ARG A 210 -1.07 -19.65 -9.61
C ARG A 210 -0.85 -21.03 -8.99
N LYS A 211 0.41 -21.42 -8.80
CA LYS A 211 0.76 -22.67 -8.11
C LYS A 211 0.35 -22.62 -6.64
N THR A 212 0.63 -21.51 -5.95
CA THR A 212 0.24 -21.33 -4.55
C THR A 212 -1.27 -21.46 -4.36
N ILE A 213 -2.07 -20.82 -5.21
CA ILE A 213 -3.53 -20.95 -5.19
C ILE A 213 -3.97 -22.39 -5.46
N GLY A 214 -3.35 -23.08 -6.44
CA GLY A 214 -3.64 -24.49 -6.70
C GLY A 214 -3.39 -25.39 -5.48
N ARG A 215 -2.29 -25.14 -4.75
CA ARG A 215 -1.97 -25.84 -3.49
C ARG A 215 -2.94 -25.50 -2.36
N ILE A 216 -3.38 -24.24 -2.25
CA ILE A 216 -4.40 -23.83 -1.26
C ILE A 216 -5.72 -24.57 -1.52
N LEU A 217 -6.21 -24.56 -2.76
CA LEU A 217 -7.49 -25.18 -3.13
C LEU A 217 -7.49 -26.71 -2.96
N SER A 218 -6.33 -27.34 -3.14
CA SER A 218 -6.13 -28.78 -2.89
C SER A 218 -5.65 -29.11 -1.48
N VAL A 219 -5.46 -28.09 -0.63
CA VAL A 219 -4.90 -28.21 0.73
C VAL A 219 -3.59 -29.00 0.75
N HIS A 220 -2.73 -28.75 -0.24
CA HIS A 220 -1.47 -29.45 -0.38
C HIS A 220 -0.35 -28.70 0.36
N TYR A 221 -0.08 -29.13 1.60
CA TYR A 221 1.04 -28.68 2.42
C TYR A 221 1.78 -29.90 3.01
N SER A 222 3.03 -29.73 3.38
CA SER A 222 3.84 -30.79 3.99
C SER A 222 4.85 -30.21 4.97
N ILE A 223 4.86 -30.70 6.21
CA ILE A 223 5.88 -30.34 7.19
C ILE A 223 7.17 -31.06 6.81
N PRO A 224 8.30 -30.35 6.57
CA PRO A 224 9.56 -30.99 6.18
C PRO A 224 10.08 -31.96 7.24
N ASP A 225 10.74 -33.04 6.83
CA ASP A 225 11.22 -34.11 7.73
C ASP A 225 12.19 -33.64 8.81
N TYR A 226 12.94 -32.57 8.54
CA TYR A 226 13.86 -31.95 9.50
C TYR A 226 13.14 -31.16 10.61
N VAL A 227 11.82 -30.94 10.49
CA VAL A 227 10.99 -30.24 11.46
C VAL A 227 10.22 -31.28 12.28
N HIS A 228 10.74 -31.60 13.46
CA HIS A 228 10.07 -32.48 14.40
C HIS A 228 9.01 -31.71 15.20
N VAL A 229 7.74 -32.07 15.01
CA VAL A 229 6.59 -31.57 15.77
C VAL A 229 5.76 -32.73 16.30
N SER A 230 5.11 -32.50 17.44
CA SER A 230 4.27 -33.49 18.13
C SER A 230 3.06 -33.93 17.29
N VAL A 231 2.52 -35.10 17.62
CA VAL A 231 1.34 -35.64 16.94
C VAL A 231 0.14 -34.72 17.15
N GLU A 232 0.02 -34.14 18.34
CA GLU A 232 -1.01 -33.17 18.69
C GLU A 232 -0.89 -31.88 17.87
N CYS A 233 0.34 -31.41 17.59
CA CYS A 233 0.56 -30.25 16.74
C CYS A 233 0.12 -30.52 15.29
N LYS A 234 0.51 -31.69 14.74
CA LYS A 234 0.10 -32.12 13.40
C LYS A 234 -1.42 -32.28 13.30
N HIS A 235 -2.04 -32.85 14.34
CA HIS A 235 -3.47 -33.01 14.46
C HIS A 235 -4.21 -31.67 14.47
N LEU A 236 -3.70 -30.67 15.21
CA LEU A 236 -4.26 -29.32 15.19
C LEU A 236 -4.18 -28.70 13.79
N LEU A 237 -3.01 -28.75 13.15
CA LEU A 237 -2.83 -28.20 11.80
C LEU A 237 -3.72 -28.88 10.76
N SER A 238 -3.92 -30.20 10.83
CA SER A 238 -4.79 -30.92 9.89
C SER A 238 -6.28 -30.57 10.07
N HIS A 239 -6.70 -30.19 11.28
CA HIS A 239 -8.05 -29.72 11.54
C HIS A 239 -8.27 -28.23 11.19
N ILE A 240 -7.20 -27.44 11.14
CA ILE A 240 -7.24 -26.05 10.66
C ILE A 240 -7.20 -26.00 9.13
N PHE A 241 -6.28 -26.72 8.49
CA PHE A 241 -6.16 -26.77 7.03
C PHE A 241 -7.16 -27.75 6.45
N VAL A 242 -8.44 -27.36 6.49
CA VAL A 242 -9.56 -28.08 5.87
C VAL A 242 -10.22 -27.17 4.84
N ALA A 243 -10.36 -27.66 3.60
CA ALA A 243 -10.95 -26.87 2.50
C ALA A 243 -12.42 -26.55 2.73
N ASN A 244 -13.19 -27.49 3.30
CA ASN A 244 -14.58 -27.23 3.65
C ASN A 244 -14.64 -26.41 4.96
N PRO A 245 -15.11 -25.15 4.94
CA PRO A 245 -15.18 -24.31 6.13
C PRO A 245 -16.09 -24.90 7.22
N GLU A 246 -17.13 -25.65 6.88
CA GLU A 246 -18.06 -26.25 7.86
C GLU A 246 -17.44 -27.38 8.67
N LYS A 247 -16.36 -27.98 8.16
CA LYS A 247 -15.59 -29.04 8.83
C LYS A 247 -14.31 -28.53 9.47
N ARG A 248 -14.00 -27.24 9.30
CA ARG A 248 -12.80 -26.63 9.86
C ARG A 248 -13.01 -26.40 11.36
N ILE A 249 -12.00 -26.72 12.15
CA ILE A 249 -12.03 -26.48 13.60
C ILE A 249 -12.32 -25.01 13.90
N THR A 250 -13.06 -24.78 14.97
CA THR A 250 -13.46 -23.44 15.43
C THR A 250 -12.54 -22.94 16.54
N ILE A 251 -12.54 -21.62 16.82
CA ILE A 251 -11.74 -21.04 17.92
C ILE A 251 -12.04 -21.70 19.29
N PRO A 252 -13.31 -21.95 19.68
CA PRO A 252 -13.62 -22.67 20.92
C PRO A 252 -13.02 -24.09 20.96
N GLU A 253 -13.06 -24.83 19.86
CA GLU A 253 -12.46 -26.16 19.75
C GLU A 253 -10.92 -26.10 19.81
N ILE A 254 -10.30 -25.07 19.22
CA ILE A 254 -8.85 -24.83 19.37
C ILE A 254 -8.49 -24.60 20.84
N LYS A 255 -9.28 -23.82 21.58
CA LYS A 255 -9.02 -23.52 23.00
C LYS A 255 -9.11 -24.75 23.90
N THR A 256 -9.83 -25.79 23.49
CA THR A 256 -9.94 -27.07 24.21
C THR A 256 -8.99 -28.14 23.69
N HIS A 257 -8.24 -27.86 22.61
CA HIS A 257 -7.34 -28.82 21.99
C HIS A 257 -6.14 -29.14 22.91
N PRO A 258 -5.73 -30.42 23.06
CA PRO A 258 -4.64 -30.81 23.97
C PRO A 258 -3.32 -30.05 23.72
N TRP A 259 -2.98 -29.84 22.44
CA TRP A 259 -1.79 -29.05 22.07
C TRP A 259 -1.85 -27.60 22.57
N PHE A 260 -3.04 -26.99 22.59
CA PHE A 260 -3.24 -25.60 23.02
C PHE A 260 -3.20 -25.47 24.54
N LEU A 261 -3.79 -26.43 25.26
CA LEU A 261 -3.88 -26.43 26.72
C LEU A 261 -2.52 -26.64 27.41
N LYS A 262 -1.56 -27.28 26.72
CA LYS A 262 -0.22 -27.52 27.26
C LYS A 262 0.48 -26.20 27.61
N ASN A 263 0.93 -26.06 28.85
CA ASN A 263 1.61 -24.87 29.38
C ASN A 263 0.81 -23.56 29.18
N LEU A 264 -0.52 -23.61 29.16
CA LEU A 264 -1.35 -22.41 29.00
C LEU A 264 -1.18 -21.48 30.21
N PRO A 265 -0.73 -20.22 30.02
CA PRO A 265 -0.63 -19.26 31.11
C PRO A 265 -1.98 -19.01 31.78
N ILE A 266 -1.99 -18.94 33.11
CA ILE A 266 -3.20 -18.69 33.93
C ILE A 266 -3.90 -17.40 33.49
N GLU A 267 -3.14 -16.38 33.08
CA GLU A 267 -3.67 -15.11 32.55
C GLU A 267 -4.56 -15.30 31.32
N LEU A 268 -4.38 -16.37 30.53
CA LEU A 268 -5.15 -16.64 29.30
C LEU A 268 -6.31 -17.63 29.53
N MET A 269 -6.52 -18.11 30.76
CA MET A 269 -7.64 -18.99 31.12
C MET A 269 -8.94 -18.20 31.33
N GLU A 270 -10.08 -18.77 30.95
CA GLU A 270 -11.41 -18.13 31.13
C GLU A 270 -11.68 -17.84 32.61
N GLY A 271 -11.86 -16.57 32.96
CA GLY A 271 -12.08 -16.10 34.34
C GLY A 271 -10.90 -15.32 34.95
N GLY A 272 -9.75 -15.25 34.28
CA GLY A 272 -8.69 -14.33 34.66
C GLY A 272 -9.15 -12.88 34.47
N SER A 273 -9.48 -12.18 35.56
CA SER A 273 -9.72 -10.75 35.49
C SER A 273 -8.43 -10.09 35.02
N TYR A 274 -8.38 -9.61 33.78
CA TYR A 274 -7.38 -8.62 33.39
C TYR A 274 -7.72 -7.34 34.14
N GLN A 275 -7.36 -7.26 35.42
CA GLN A 275 -7.22 -5.99 36.12
C GLN A 275 -6.02 -5.28 35.50
N SER A 276 -6.21 -4.72 34.30
CA SER A 276 -5.34 -3.63 33.90
C SER A 276 -5.63 -2.51 34.89
N ASN A 277 -4.69 -2.24 35.80
CA ASN A 277 -4.70 -0.99 36.55
C ASN A 277 -4.96 0.14 35.55
N ASP A 278 -6.09 0.80 35.74
CA ASP A 278 -6.83 1.55 34.72
C ASP A 278 -6.22 2.95 34.55
N VAL A 279 -4.95 3.01 34.14
CA VAL A 279 -4.22 4.29 33.99
C VAL A 279 -4.29 4.83 32.56
N ASN A 280 -4.81 4.05 31.61
CA ASN A 280 -4.80 4.39 30.17
C ASN A 280 -6.10 3.97 29.48
N ASN A 281 -7.23 4.44 30.02
CA ASN A 281 -8.49 4.52 29.28
C ASN A 281 -8.39 5.70 28.29
N PRO A 282 -8.99 5.65 27.08
CA PRO A 282 -9.04 6.82 26.20
C PRO A 282 -9.68 7.98 26.95
N LEU A 283 -8.91 9.04 27.24
CA LEU A 283 -9.43 10.27 27.87
C LEU A 283 -10.53 10.92 27.02
N GLN A 284 -10.52 10.63 25.73
CA GLN A 284 -11.46 11.14 24.75
C GLN A 284 -12.81 10.42 24.79
N SER A 285 -13.90 11.19 24.95
CA SER A 285 -15.26 10.65 24.92
C SER A 285 -15.66 10.15 23.53
N ILE A 286 -16.74 9.37 23.45
CA ILE A 286 -17.29 8.87 22.18
C ILE A 286 -17.75 10.04 21.30
N GLU A 287 -18.39 11.03 21.92
CA GLU A 287 -18.93 12.22 21.28
C GLU A 287 -17.81 13.08 20.71
N GLU A 288 -16.73 13.27 21.49
CA GLU A 288 -15.57 14.06 21.08
C GLU A 288 -14.86 13.41 19.88
N ALA A 289 -14.57 12.10 19.96
CA ALA A 289 -13.96 11.37 18.85
C ALA A 289 -14.83 11.43 17.59
N SER A 290 -16.15 11.25 17.73
CA SER A 290 -17.11 11.32 16.62
C SER A 290 -17.18 12.73 16.01
N SER A 291 -17.14 13.77 16.85
CA SER A 291 -17.12 15.16 16.40
C SER A 291 -15.87 15.47 15.57
N ILE A 292 -14.69 15.06 16.05
CA ILE A 292 -13.41 15.22 15.35
C ILE A 292 -13.42 14.49 14.00
N ILE A 293 -13.95 13.26 13.94
CA ILE A 293 -14.05 12.50 12.69
C ILE A 293 -14.99 13.21 11.72
N ARG A 294 -16.13 13.73 12.19
CA ARG A 294 -17.09 14.50 11.38
C ARG A 294 -16.47 15.78 10.83
N GLU A 295 -15.75 16.53 11.66
CA GLU A 295 -15.04 17.74 11.23
C GLU A 295 -13.93 17.43 10.22
N ALA A 296 -13.28 16.27 10.34
CA ALA A 296 -12.29 15.82 9.39
C ALA A 296 -12.86 15.50 7.99
N ARG A 297 -14.16 15.15 7.90
CA ARG A 297 -14.86 14.97 6.62
C ARG A 297 -15.05 16.28 5.86
N GLN A 298 -15.18 17.39 6.59
CA GLN A 298 -15.36 18.71 6.00
C GLN A 298 -14.03 19.15 5.38
N THR A 299 -14.04 19.41 4.07
CA THR A 299 -12.90 20.05 3.40
C THR A 299 -12.83 21.49 3.86
N LEU A 300 -11.66 21.95 4.31
CA LEU A 300 -11.43 23.35 4.65
C LEU A 300 -11.86 24.24 3.46
N GLU A 301 -12.96 24.96 3.61
CA GLU A 301 -13.17 26.20 2.87
C GLU A 301 -12.17 27.20 3.42
N VAL A 302 -11.26 27.67 2.56
CA VAL A 302 -10.37 28.77 2.92
C VAL A 302 -11.25 30.02 3.06
N PRO A 303 -11.29 30.69 4.21
CA PRO A 303 -12.02 31.94 4.34
C PRO A 303 -11.44 32.96 3.36
N LYS A 304 -12.28 33.51 2.48
CA LYS A 304 -11.98 34.74 1.75
C LYS A 304 -11.85 35.85 2.80
N LEU A 305 -10.64 36.21 3.19
CA LEU A 305 -10.41 37.47 3.90
C LEU A 305 -10.09 38.54 2.85
N GLY A 306 -10.98 39.53 2.75
CA GLY A 306 -10.89 40.65 1.84
C GLY A 306 -9.92 41.74 2.31
N GLY A 307 -9.36 42.44 1.31
CA GLY A 307 -9.07 43.87 1.30
C GLY A 307 -7.98 44.42 2.23
N SER A 308 -6.84 44.83 1.66
CA SER A 308 -6.57 46.24 1.30
C SER A 308 -5.09 46.46 0.93
N TYR A 309 -4.91 47.14 -0.21
CA TYR A 309 -3.76 47.79 -0.89
C TYR A 309 -2.34 47.84 -0.26
N ILE A 310 -1.30 47.68 -1.10
CA ILE A 310 -0.54 48.77 -1.78
C ILE A 310 0.51 48.16 -2.76
N GLY A 311 0.43 48.58 -4.04
CA GLY A 311 1.55 49.10 -4.85
C GLY A 311 2.55 48.15 -5.54
N GLY A 312 2.50 48.11 -6.89
CA GLY A 312 3.72 48.21 -7.70
C GLY A 312 3.86 47.35 -8.97
N SER A 313 3.64 47.98 -10.14
CA SER A 313 4.20 47.69 -11.49
C SER A 313 3.66 46.45 -12.23
N MET A 314 2.68 46.59 -13.15
CA MET A 314 2.79 46.96 -14.58
C MET A 314 3.55 45.94 -15.46
N ASP A 315 2.79 45.33 -16.39
CA ASP A 315 3.10 44.80 -17.74
C ASP A 315 1.92 43.87 -18.10
N LEU A 316 0.74 44.37 -18.53
CA LEU A 316 0.36 44.77 -19.89
C LEU A 316 0.80 43.76 -20.96
N ASP A 317 -0.05 42.76 -21.22
CA ASP A 317 -0.49 42.34 -22.55
C ASP A 317 -1.63 41.29 -22.41
N ASP A 318 -2.62 41.39 -23.30
CA ASP A 318 -3.81 40.54 -23.50
C ASP A 318 -5.08 40.86 -22.68
N LEU A 319 -5.62 42.06 -22.89
CA LEU A 319 -7.07 42.33 -22.94
C LEU A 319 -7.48 42.15 -24.43
N ASP A 320 -8.50 41.38 -24.79
CA ASP A 320 -9.92 41.76 -24.85
C ASP A 320 -10.60 40.65 -25.72
N VAL A 321 -11.86 40.19 -25.64
CA VAL A 321 -13.12 40.68 -25.09
C VAL A 321 -13.97 39.43 -24.77
N ASP A 322 -14.48 39.30 -23.54
CA ASP A 322 -15.66 38.48 -23.26
C ASP A 322 -16.88 39.29 -23.72
N ALA A 323 -17.51 38.89 -24.82
CA ALA A 323 -18.84 39.35 -25.20
C ALA A 323 -19.82 38.24 -24.83
N ASP A 324 -20.55 38.48 -23.74
CA ASP A 324 -21.81 37.82 -23.44
C ASP A 324 -22.73 37.98 -24.66
N ILE A 325 -23.04 36.86 -25.34
CA ILE A 325 -24.15 36.82 -26.30
C ILE A 325 -25.30 36.11 -25.60
N GLU A 326 -26.32 36.93 -25.39
CA GLU A 326 -27.63 36.64 -24.84
C GLU A 326 -28.38 35.55 -25.60
N ASP A 327 -29.32 34.95 -24.88
CA ASP A 327 -30.38 34.08 -25.38
C ASP A 327 -31.03 34.64 -26.66
N VAL A 328 -30.98 33.87 -27.73
CA VAL A 328 -31.86 34.07 -28.90
C VAL A 328 -32.73 32.83 -29.04
N GLU A 329 -34.00 33.01 -28.69
CA GLU A 329 -35.09 32.19 -29.20
C GLU A 329 -34.98 32.09 -30.72
N THR A 330 -34.84 30.87 -31.23
CA THR A 330 -35.17 30.56 -32.62
C THR A 330 -36.28 29.53 -32.61
N SER A 331 -37.45 30.06 -32.95
CA SER A 331 -38.66 29.38 -33.38
C SER A 331 -38.39 28.26 -34.37
N GLU A 332 -39.13 27.17 -34.17
CA GLU A 332 -39.75 26.24 -35.12
C GLU A 332 -39.30 26.22 -36.60
N LEU A 333 -39.20 24.96 -37.09
CA LEU A 333 -39.28 24.48 -38.47
C LEU A 333 -37.98 24.51 -39.30
N ASP A 334 -37.18 23.45 -39.14
CA ASP A 334 -36.84 22.62 -40.31
C ASP A 334 -36.58 21.16 -39.86
N PHE A 335 -37.54 20.27 -40.12
CA PHE A 335 -37.48 18.83 -39.83
C PHE A 335 -36.63 18.13 -40.91
N GLY A 336 -35.38 18.55 -41.06
CA GLY A 336 -34.39 17.87 -41.88
C GLY A 336 -33.61 16.87 -41.02
N PHE A 337 -33.87 15.58 -41.18
CA PHE A 337 -33.04 14.49 -40.67
C PHE A 337 -31.59 14.64 -41.18
N ARG A 338 -30.75 15.42 -40.49
CA ARG A 338 -29.30 15.36 -40.67
C ARG A 338 -28.81 14.09 -39.98
N PHE A 339 -28.54 13.06 -40.78
CA PHE A 339 -27.84 11.86 -40.33
C PHE A 339 -26.54 12.26 -39.60
N GLN A 340 -26.34 11.69 -38.42
CA GLN A 340 -25.30 12.11 -37.49
C GLN A 340 -24.09 11.20 -37.64
N ILE A 341 -23.16 11.60 -38.52
CA ILE A 341 -21.91 10.86 -38.77
C ILE A 341 -21.08 10.76 -37.48
N LEU A 342 -20.86 9.53 -37.00
CA LEU A 342 -19.94 9.23 -35.91
C LEU A 342 -18.63 8.65 -36.48
N GLN A 343 -17.50 9.24 -36.12
CA GLN A 343 -16.19 8.74 -36.52
C GLN A 343 -15.69 7.66 -35.55
N PHE A 344 -15.25 6.52 -36.07
CA PHE A 344 -14.57 5.48 -35.32
C PHE A 344 -13.07 5.56 -35.57
N ASN A 345 -12.28 5.70 -34.52
CA ASN A 345 -10.84 5.55 -34.57
C ASN A 345 -10.47 4.19 -33.97
N ILE A 346 -10.20 3.23 -34.85
CA ILE A 346 -9.94 1.84 -34.47
C ILE A 346 -8.44 1.59 -34.44
N ALA A 347 -7.96 1.04 -33.32
CA ALA A 347 -6.57 0.65 -33.14
C ALA A 347 -6.41 -0.87 -33.05
N ASN A 348 -5.41 -1.41 -33.76
CA ASN A 348 -4.97 -2.78 -33.61
C ASN A 348 -3.66 -2.81 -32.81
N PRO A 349 -3.67 -3.28 -31.54
CA PRO A 349 -2.47 -3.28 -30.71
C PRO A 349 -1.41 -4.28 -31.18
N THR A 350 -1.79 -5.29 -31.96
CA THR A 350 -0.87 -6.30 -32.51
C THR A 350 0.02 -5.71 -33.59
N THR A 351 -0.57 -5.04 -34.57
CA THR A 351 0.16 -4.38 -35.68
C THR A 351 0.66 -2.98 -35.30
N GLY A 352 0.06 -2.35 -34.29
CA GLY A 352 0.35 -0.96 -33.91
C GLY A 352 -0.24 0.09 -34.86
N CYS A 353 -1.09 -0.32 -35.80
CA CYS A 353 -1.78 0.54 -36.75
C CYS A 353 -3.09 1.10 -36.18
N GLN A 354 -3.52 2.23 -36.74
CA GLN A 354 -4.78 2.90 -36.41
C GLN A 354 -5.44 3.35 -37.70
N LYS A 355 -6.76 3.16 -37.80
CA LYS A 355 -7.55 3.57 -38.96
C LYS A 355 -8.81 4.29 -38.50
N LYS A 356 -9.16 5.35 -39.22
CA LYS A 356 -10.43 6.06 -39.04
C LYS A 356 -11.47 5.51 -40.01
N LEU A 357 -12.70 5.37 -39.54
CA LEU A 357 -13.86 4.98 -40.32
C LEU A 357 -15.00 5.92 -39.97
N GLU A 358 -15.80 6.29 -40.96
CA GLU A 358 -16.98 7.12 -40.78
C GLU A 358 -18.20 6.24 -40.99
N ILE A 359 -19.13 6.27 -40.04
CA ILE A 359 -20.35 5.45 -40.08
C ILE A 359 -21.53 6.38 -39.86
N ASP A 360 -22.45 6.36 -40.81
CA ASP A 360 -23.64 7.21 -40.86
C ASP A 360 -24.96 6.41 -40.73
N ASP A 361 -24.85 5.11 -40.45
CA ASP A 361 -25.99 4.20 -40.30
C ASP A 361 -26.36 4.02 -38.82
N ASP A 362 -27.49 4.60 -38.42
CA ASP A 362 -28.03 4.55 -37.05
C ASP A 362 -28.23 3.13 -36.52
N GLN A 363 -28.52 2.14 -37.38
CA GLN A 363 -28.69 0.75 -36.94
C GLN A 363 -27.36 0.16 -36.47
N LYS A 364 -26.27 0.48 -37.19
CA LYS A 364 -24.91 0.09 -36.82
C LYS A 364 -24.45 0.80 -35.57
N LEU A 365 -24.78 2.09 -35.43
CA LEU A 365 -24.40 2.91 -34.27
C LEU A 365 -25.12 2.49 -32.98
N ARG A 366 -26.37 2.00 -33.08
CA ARG A 366 -27.17 1.57 -31.91
C ARG A 366 -26.51 0.47 -31.08
N ALA A 367 -25.68 -0.38 -31.69
CA ALA A 367 -24.91 -1.40 -30.97
C ALA A 367 -23.91 -0.81 -29.94
N PHE A 368 -23.50 0.45 -30.13
CA PHE A 368 -22.53 1.14 -29.29
C PHE A 368 -23.18 2.08 -28.27
N PHE A 369 -24.40 2.56 -28.51
CA PHE A 369 -25.11 3.42 -27.57
C PHE A 369 -25.39 2.71 -26.24
N ASP A 370 -25.39 3.50 -25.17
CA ASP A 370 -25.55 3.07 -23.77
C ASP A 370 -24.46 2.12 -23.24
N LYS A 371 -23.49 1.77 -24.10
CA LYS A 371 -22.29 1.06 -23.67
C LYS A 371 -21.35 2.00 -22.94
N ARG A 372 -20.59 1.44 -22.01
CA ARG A 372 -19.60 2.15 -21.19
C ARG A 372 -18.20 1.90 -21.71
N ILE A 373 -17.29 2.85 -21.43
CA ILE A 373 -15.85 2.60 -21.58
C ILE A 373 -15.47 1.25 -20.95
N SER A 374 -14.61 0.51 -21.64
CA SER A 374 -14.13 -0.83 -21.34
C SER A 374 -15.10 -1.97 -21.61
N GLN A 375 -16.34 -1.72 -22.06
CA GLN A 375 -17.21 -2.78 -22.55
C GLN A 375 -16.77 -3.23 -23.95
N GLU A 376 -17.02 -4.50 -24.22
CA GLU A 376 -16.77 -5.16 -25.49
C GLU A 376 -18.04 -5.15 -26.34
N VAL A 377 -17.88 -4.93 -27.64
CA VAL A 377 -18.94 -4.84 -28.64
C VAL A 377 -18.55 -5.74 -29.81
N SER A 378 -19.51 -6.53 -30.30
CA SER A 378 -19.28 -7.36 -31.49
C SER A 378 -19.08 -6.48 -32.72
N GLY A 379 -18.10 -6.82 -33.54
CA GLY A 379 -17.85 -6.17 -34.82
C GLY A 379 -18.91 -6.48 -35.87
N ASP A 380 -19.65 -7.58 -35.73
CA ASP A 380 -20.67 -8.02 -36.69
C ASP A 380 -21.73 -6.93 -36.96
N SER A 381 -22.02 -6.10 -35.96
CA SER A 381 -22.98 -5.00 -36.07
C SER A 381 -22.51 -3.85 -36.97
N LEU A 382 -21.23 -3.76 -37.32
CA LEU A 382 -20.67 -2.71 -38.18
C LEU A 382 -20.70 -3.07 -39.67
N GLY A 383 -20.75 -4.35 -40.01
CA GLY A 383 -20.73 -4.85 -41.39
C GLY A 383 -20.07 -6.23 -41.50
N GLU A 384 -20.22 -6.86 -42.66
CA GLU A 384 -19.63 -8.17 -42.94
C GLU A 384 -18.09 -8.15 -42.91
N GLU A 385 -17.48 -7.01 -43.24
CA GLU A 385 -16.03 -6.82 -43.16
C GLU A 385 -15.49 -6.88 -41.73
N PHE A 386 -16.35 -6.64 -40.73
CA PHE A 386 -16.03 -6.70 -39.31
C PHE A 386 -16.48 -8.00 -38.64
N LYS A 387 -16.90 -8.99 -39.41
CA LYS A 387 -17.38 -10.27 -38.89
C LYS A 387 -16.32 -10.98 -38.03
N GLY A 388 -16.74 -11.38 -36.83
CA GLY A 388 -15.90 -12.06 -35.84
C GLY A 388 -14.93 -11.16 -35.07
N TYR A 389 -14.86 -9.86 -35.39
CA TYR A 389 -14.06 -8.91 -34.62
C TYR A 389 -14.72 -8.61 -33.28
N VAL A 390 -13.92 -8.38 -32.24
CA VAL A 390 -14.39 -7.86 -30.95
C VAL A 390 -13.69 -6.55 -30.65
N PHE A 391 -14.49 -5.50 -30.47
CA PHE A 391 -14.00 -4.17 -30.17
C PHE A 391 -14.23 -3.82 -28.71
N LYS A 392 -13.23 -3.23 -28.07
CA LYS A 392 -13.36 -2.63 -26.75
C LYS A 392 -13.40 -1.11 -26.86
N ILE A 393 -14.40 -0.51 -26.24
CA ILE A 393 -14.54 0.95 -26.19
C ILE A 393 -13.47 1.51 -25.26
N MET A 394 -12.52 2.28 -25.78
CA MET A 394 -11.44 2.88 -24.97
C MET A 394 -11.72 4.32 -24.54
N GLY A 395 -12.70 4.96 -25.17
CA GLY A 395 -13.09 6.34 -24.91
C GLY A 395 -13.50 7.03 -26.20
N GLY A 396 -13.45 8.36 -26.21
CA GLY A 396 -13.93 9.17 -27.31
C GLY A 396 -13.88 10.64 -26.95
N CYS A 397 -14.22 11.48 -27.91
CA CYS A 397 -14.45 12.90 -27.67
C CYS A 397 -15.81 13.28 -28.23
N ASP A 398 -16.47 14.20 -27.55
CA ASP A 398 -17.64 14.86 -28.11
C ASP A 398 -17.29 15.91 -29.16
N LYS A 399 -18.32 16.52 -29.74
CA LYS A 399 -18.19 17.52 -30.83
C LYS A 399 -17.36 18.76 -30.47
N GLN A 400 -17.26 19.12 -29.19
CA GLN A 400 -16.39 20.24 -28.78
C GLN A 400 -15.03 19.75 -28.26
N GLY A 401 -14.71 18.46 -28.46
CA GLY A 401 -13.41 17.89 -28.15
C GLY A 401 -13.21 17.50 -26.68
N PHE A 402 -14.26 17.48 -25.85
CA PHE A 402 -14.09 17.04 -24.46
C PHE A 402 -14.00 15.50 -24.40
N PRO A 403 -12.93 14.97 -23.78
CA PRO A 403 -12.69 13.54 -23.77
C PRO A 403 -13.54 12.82 -22.72
N MET A 404 -13.95 11.59 -23.03
CA MET A 404 -14.63 10.71 -22.11
C MET A 404 -13.72 10.29 -20.95
N LYS A 405 -14.28 10.22 -19.73
CA LYS A 405 -13.56 9.81 -18.52
C LYS A 405 -14.17 8.58 -17.88
N GLN A 406 -13.40 7.50 -17.78
CA GLN A 406 -13.82 6.26 -17.11
C GLN A 406 -14.26 6.53 -15.65
N GLY A 407 -15.37 5.91 -15.25
CA GLY A 407 -15.94 6.03 -13.91
C GLY A 407 -16.96 7.16 -13.74
N VAL A 408 -17.09 8.06 -14.71
CA VAL A 408 -18.14 9.10 -14.72
C VAL A 408 -19.36 8.55 -15.44
N LEU A 409 -20.33 8.02 -14.69
CA LEU A 409 -21.48 7.27 -15.23
C LEU A 409 -22.60 8.17 -15.77
N THR A 410 -22.27 9.11 -16.64
CA THR A 410 -23.26 9.99 -17.28
C THR A 410 -23.13 9.95 -18.81
N PRO A 411 -24.24 10.11 -19.56
CA PRO A 411 -24.23 10.29 -21.01
C PRO A 411 -24.02 11.76 -21.41
N GLY A 412 -23.85 12.68 -20.46
CA GLY A 412 -23.52 14.08 -20.73
C GLY A 412 -22.11 14.44 -20.26
N ARG A 413 -21.85 15.74 -20.12
CA ARG A 413 -20.62 16.27 -19.52
C ARG A 413 -20.81 16.61 -18.05
N VAL A 414 -19.72 16.54 -17.29
CA VAL A 414 -19.66 16.94 -15.88
C VAL A 414 -18.41 17.76 -15.64
N ARG A 415 -18.50 18.79 -14.81
CA ARG A 415 -17.31 19.56 -14.38
C ARG A 415 -16.65 18.87 -13.20
N LEU A 416 -15.43 18.36 -13.42
CA LEU A 416 -14.66 17.68 -12.39
C LEU A 416 -13.37 18.43 -12.07
N LEU A 417 -12.95 18.35 -10.81
CA LEU A 417 -11.64 18.83 -10.40
C LEU A 417 -10.59 17.80 -10.81
N LEU A 418 -9.75 18.16 -11.77
CA LEU A 418 -8.67 17.31 -12.28
C LEU A 418 -7.32 17.79 -11.74
N HIS A 419 -6.36 16.87 -11.71
CA HIS A 419 -4.99 17.14 -11.25
C HIS A 419 -3.96 16.52 -12.20
N ARG A 420 -2.72 16.98 -12.09
CA ARG A 420 -1.59 16.52 -12.92
C ARG A 420 -1.49 14.99 -12.92
N GLY A 421 -1.37 14.40 -14.10
CA GLY A 421 -1.21 12.95 -14.29
C GLY A 421 -2.51 12.16 -14.36
N THR A 422 -3.68 12.81 -14.26
CA THR A 422 -4.98 12.13 -14.49
C THR A 422 -5.45 12.17 -15.94
N PRO A 423 -6.23 11.17 -16.38
CA PRO A 423 -6.92 11.21 -17.66
C PRO A 423 -7.76 12.48 -17.81
N CYS A 424 -7.81 13.00 -19.04
CA CYS A 424 -8.46 14.27 -19.41
C CYS A 424 -7.74 15.54 -18.91
N PHE A 425 -6.55 15.40 -18.32
CA PHE A 425 -5.69 16.51 -17.92
C PHE A 425 -4.28 16.35 -18.55
N ARG A 426 -4.13 16.83 -19.79
CA ARG A 426 -2.85 16.84 -20.50
C ARG A 426 -2.09 18.13 -20.22
N GLY A 427 -0.77 18.03 -20.06
CA GLY A 427 0.13 19.13 -19.72
C GLY A 427 0.61 19.11 -18.27
N TYR A 428 1.75 19.75 -18.02
CA TYR A 428 2.18 20.07 -16.67
C TYR A 428 1.54 21.40 -16.31
N GLY A 429 0.70 21.43 -15.26
CA GLY A 429 0.27 22.69 -14.68
C GLY A 429 1.48 23.58 -14.41
N ARG A 430 1.29 24.91 -14.43
CA ARG A 430 2.40 25.87 -14.21
C ARG A 430 3.06 25.64 -12.85
N ARG A 431 2.32 25.06 -11.89
CA ARG A 431 2.80 24.77 -10.53
C ARG A 431 2.56 23.30 -10.15
N ASN A 432 3.45 22.77 -9.30
CA ASN A 432 3.23 21.48 -8.67
C ASN A 432 2.02 21.57 -7.74
N GLY A 433 1.15 20.56 -7.79
CA GLY A 433 -0.09 20.53 -7.00
C GLY A 433 -1.28 21.27 -7.63
N GLU A 434 -1.11 21.92 -8.79
CA GLU A 434 -2.23 22.58 -9.49
C GLU A 434 -3.38 21.60 -9.77
N ARG A 435 -4.59 22.04 -9.43
CA ARG A 435 -5.85 21.38 -9.78
C ARG A 435 -6.69 22.36 -10.58
N ARG A 436 -7.36 21.89 -11.64
CA ARG A 436 -8.32 22.71 -12.39
C ARG A 436 -9.65 22.00 -12.53
N ARG A 437 -10.74 22.75 -12.36
CA ARG A 437 -12.08 22.28 -12.63
C ARG A 437 -12.34 22.40 -14.14
N LYS A 438 -12.46 21.27 -14.83
CA LYS A 438 -12.69 21.19 -16.27
C LYS A 438 -13.93 20.35 -16.56
N SER A 439 -14.66 20.72 -17.61
CA SER A 439 -15.70 19.85 -18.17
C SER A 439 -15.04 18.61 -18.75
N VAL A 440 -15.61 17.44 -18.46
CA VAL A 440 -15.21 16.16 -19.05
C VAL A 440 -16.47 15.42 -19.48
N ARG A 441 -16.35 14.63 -20.53
CA ARG A 441 -17.46 13.80 -21.00
C ARG A 441 -17.55 12.54 -20.14
N GLY A 442 -18.77 12.12 -19.80
CA GLY A 442 -19.00 10.86 -19.10
C GLY A 442 -18.63 9.64 -19.95
N CYS A 443 -18.62 8.46 -19.34
CA CYS A 443 -18.14 7.23 -19.97
C CYS A 443 -19.22 6.44 -20.73
N ILE A 444 -20.47 6.90 -20.71
CA ILE A 444 -21.58 6.29 -21.46
C ILE A 444 -21.59 6.89 -22.86
N VAL A 445 -21.58 6.01 -23.87
CA VAL A 445 -21.67 6.37 -25.29
C VAL A 445 -23.08 6.85 -25.61
N SER A 446 -23.18 8.02 -26.23
CA SER A 446 -24.43 8.57 -26.76
C SER A 446 -24.15 9.34 -28.05
N GLN A 447 -25.21 9.86 -28.66
CA GLN A 447 -25.17 10.49 -29.99
C GLN A 447 -24.32 11.77 -30.04
N ASP A 448 -24.09 12.45 -28.92
CA ASP A 448 -23.32 13.70 -28.84
C ASP A 448 -21.81 13.51 -29.09
N LEU A 449 -21.35 12.28 -29.23
CA LEU A 449 -19.97 11.95 -29.57
C LEU A 449 -19.65 12.34 -31.02
N SER A 450 -18.43 12.85 -31.23
CA SER A 450 -17.88 13.09 -32.57
C SER A 450 -16.95 11.96 -33.00
N VAL A 451 -16.18 11.42 -32.05
CA VAL A 451 -15.27 10.30 -32.30
C VAL A 451 -15.33 9.29 -31.17
N LEU A 452 -15.44 8.00 -31.53
CA LEU A 452 -15.29 6.87 -30.62
C LEU A 452 -13.98 6.15 -30.89
N ASN A 453 -13.16 5.97 -29.86
CA ASN A 453 -11.91 5.24 -29.94
C ASN A 453 -12.14 3.78 -29.55
N LEU A 454 -11.89 2.86 -30.50
CA LEU A 454 -12.03 1.43 -30.31
C LEU A 454 -10.65 0.74 -30.36
N VAL A 455 -10.51 -0.34 -29.62
CA VAL A 455 -9.34 -1.24 -29.70
C VAL A 455 -9.82 -2.64 -30.04
N ILE A 456 -9.18 -3.27 -31.03
CA ILE A 456 -9.42 -4.67 -31.36
C ILE A 456 -8.88 -5.54 -30.24
N VAL A 457 -9.76 -6.35 -29.63
CA VAL A 457 -9.42 -7.38 -28.63
C VAL A 457 -9.22 -8.73 -29.30
N LYS A 458 -10.09 -9.06 -30.27
CA LYS A 458 -10.04 -10.29 -31.06
C LYS A 458 -10.10 -9.93 -32.54
N LYS A 459 -9.14 -10.44 -33.33
CA LYS A 459 -9.17 -10.34 -34.81
C LYS A 459 -10.31 -11.21 -35.34
N GLY A 460 -11.10 -10.67 -36.27
CA GLY A 460 -12.14 -11.41 -36.96
C GLY A 460 -11.63 -12.26 -38.12
N GLU A 461 -12.57 -12.68 -38.96
CA GLU A 461 -12.33 -13.61 -40.07
C GLU A 461 -11.59 -12.93 -41.24
N ASN A 462 -12.03 -11.73 -41.60
CA ASN A 462 -11.50 -10.95 -42.73
C ASN A 462 -10.34 -10.04 -42.28
N ASP A 463 -9.46 -9.66 -43.21
CA ASP A 463 -8.45 -8.63 -42.97
C ASP A 463 -8.99 -7.23 -43.30
N LEU A 464 -8.67 -6.26 -42.44
CA LEU A 464 -9.05 -4.86 -42.59
C LEU A 464 -7.89 -4.06 -43.19
N PRO A 465 -8.06 -3.46 -44.38
CA PRO A 465 -6.99 -2.75 -45.08
C PRO A 465 -6.55 -1.51 -44.31
N GLY A 466 -5.25 -1.29 -44.19
CA GLY A 466 -4.62 -0.24 -43.37
C GLY A 466 -4.61 -0.49 -41.86
N LEU A 467 -5.07 -1.65 -41.37
CA LEU A 467 -5.21 -1.92 -39.93
C LEU A 467 -4.66 -3.30 -39.51
N THR A 468 -5.06 -4.38 -40.17
CA THR A 468 -4.57 -5.74 -39.88
C THR A 468 -3.61 -6.29 -40.93
N ASP A 469 -3.60 -5.71 -42.12
CA ASP A 469 -2.72 -6.02 -43.26
C ASP A 469 -1.30 -5.47 -43.11
N ILE A 470 -1.16 -4.25 -42.56
CA ILE A 470 0.11 -3.55 -42.43
C ILE A 470 0.62 -3.65 -40.99
N GLU A 471 1.85 -4.10 -40.82
CA GLU A 471 2.54 -4.09 -39.52
C GLU A 471 3.42 -2.85 -39.37
N LYS A 472 3.18 -2.07 -38.30
CA LYS A 472 4.03 -0.91 -37.96
C LYS A 472 5.12 -1.35 -36.99
N PRO A 473 6.41 -1.32 -37.39
CA PRO A 473 7.49 -1.76 -36.52
C PRO A 473 7.59 -0.87 -35.27
N ARG A 474 7.97 -1.48 -34.15
CA ARG A 474 8.14 -0.75 -32.88
C ARG A 474 9.27 0.27 -33.00
N MET A 475 8.92 1.55 -32.85
CA MET A 475 9.87 2.67 -32.91
C MET A 475 11.00 2.57 -31.86
N ARG A 476 10.74 1.94 -30.71
CA ARG A 476 11.72 1.80 -29.61
C ARG A 476 11.62 0.45 -28.94
N GLY A 477 12.78 -0.15 -28.67
CA GLY A 477 12.92 -1.36 -27.87
C GLY A 477 13.06 -1.09 -26.36
N PRO A 478 13.06 -2.16 -25.55
CA PRO A 478 13.31 -2.06 -24.11
C PRO A 478 14.74 -1.56 -23.82
N LYS A 479 14.86 -0.63 -22.86
CA LYS A 479 16.16 -0.06 -22.44
C LYS A 479 16.79 -0.76 -21.22
N ARG A 480 15.98 -1.45 -20.40
CA ARG A 480 16.45 -2.15 -19.19
C ARG A 480 16.99 -3.53 -19.55
N ALA A 481 18.15 -3.91 -19.01
CA ALA A 481 18.80 -5.20 -19.29
C ALA A 481 17.85 -6.40 -19.10
N SER A 482 17.08 -6.45 -18.01
CA SER A 482 16.13 -7.55 -17.77
C SER A 482 14.99 -7.63 -18.80
N LYS A 483 14.52 -6.48 -19.31
CA LYS A 483 13.48 -6.47 -20.35
C LYS A 483 14.04 -6.85 -21.72
N ILE A 484 15.30 -6.55 -21.98
CA ILE A 484 16.01 -7.00 -23.19
C ILE A 484 16.17 -8.51 -23.14
N ARG A 485 16.64 -9.07 -22.01
CA ARG A 485 16.73 -10.53 -21.82
C ARG A 485 15.40 -11.23 -22.06
N LYS A 486 14.30 -10.70 -21.50
CA LYS A 486 12.96 -11.25 -21.71
C LYS A 486 12.51 -11.20 -23.17
N LEU A 487 12.82 -10.12 -23.90
CA LEU A 487 12.39 -9.95 -25.29
C LEU A 487 13.12 -10.90 -26.24
N PHE A 488 14.42 -11.11 -26.01
CA PHE A 488 15.28 -11.93 -26.87
C PHE A 488 15.51 -13.35 -26.32
N ASN A 489 14.77 -13.74 -25.27
CA ASN A 489 14.93 -15.02 -24.58
C ASN A 489 16.39 -15.35 -24.17
N LEU A 490 17.09 -14.36 -23.61
CA LEU A 490 18.49 -14.50 -23.20
C LEU A 490 18.57 -14.96 -21.74
N SER A 491 19.57 -15.81 -21.44
CA SER A 491 19.98 -16.18 -20.08
C SER A 491 20.53 -14.96 -19.33
N LYS A 492 21.06 -15.10 -18.11
CA LYS A 492 21.66 -13.96 -17.36
C LYS A 492 23.13 -13.74 -17.73
N GLU A 493 23.75 -14.76 -18.26
CA GLU A 493 25.15 -14.88 -18.65
C GLU A 493 25.38 -14.18 -19.99
N ASP A 494 24.37 -14.18 -20.85
CA ASP A 494 24.43 -13.56 -22.18
C ASP A 494 24.70 -12.05 -22.13
N ASP A 495 25.49 -11.56 -23.09
CA ASP A 495 25.70 -10.12 -23.25
C ASP A 495 24.56 -9.48 -24.05
N VAL A 496 23.69 -8.79 -23.32
CA VAL A 496 22.57 -8.02 -23.87
C VAL A 496 23.00 -6.90 -24.84
N ARG A 497 24.27 -6.45 -24.81
CA ARG A 497 24.76 -5.36 -25.68
C ARG A 497 24.67 -5.70 -27.17
N LYS A 498 24.85 -6.98 -27.52
CA LYS A 498 24.81 -7.45 -28.91
C LYS A 498 23.41 -7.32 -29.53
N TYR A 499 22.37 -7.48 -28.73
CA TYR A 499 20.97 -7.55 -29.16
C TYR A 499 20.24 -6.19 -29.19
N VAL A 500 20.85 -5.15 -28.64
CA VAL A 500 20.27 -3.79 -28.66
C VAL A 500 20.54 -3.07 -29.99
N ASN A 501 21.34 -3.68 -30.87
CA ASN A 501 21.67 -3.16 -32.19
C ASN A 501 20.46 -2.99 -33.11
N THR A 502 19.40 -3.79 -32.91
CA THR A 502 18.14 -3.74 -33.70
C THR A 502 17.37 -2.42 -33.50
N TYR A 503 17.64 -1.67 -32.44
CA TYR A 503 16.95 -0.40 -32.12
C TYR A 503 17.89 0.81 -32.18
N ARG A 504 18.94 0.75 -32.99
CA ARG A 504 19.83 1.90 -33.21
C ARG A 504 19.04 3.05 -33.81
N ARG A 505 19.25 4.24 -33.28
CA ARG A 505 18.77 5.46 -33.92
C ARG A 505 19.80 5.87 -34.96
N SER A 506 19.40 5.85 -36.23
CA SER A 506 20.14 6.48 -37.32
C SER A 506 19.75 7.95 -37.39
N PHE A 507 20.73 8.84 -37.51
CA PHE A 507 20.51 10.25 -37.73
C PHE A 507 21.63 10.83 -38.57
N THR A 508 21.30 11.82 -39.38
CA THR A 508 22.27 12.55 -40.19
C THR A 508 22.82 13.70 -39.35
N THR A 509 24.14 13.81 -39.25
CA THR A 509 24.78 14.96 -38.60
C THR A 509 24.58 16.23 -39.41
N LYS A 510 24.82 17.40 -38.82
CA LYS A 510 24.83 18.68 -39.55
C LYS A 510 25.81 18.67 -40.74
N SER A 511 26.83 17.81 -40.71
CA SER A 511 27.80 17.58 -41.78
C SER A 511 27.38 16.54 -42.83
N GLY A 512 26.11 16.11 -42.86
CA GLY A 512 25.59 15.16 -43.85
C GLY A 512 25.96 13.69 -43.62
N LYS A 513 26.77 13.37 -42.60
CA LYS A 513 27.19 11.99 -42.30
C LYS A 513 26.06 11.23 -41.58
N LYS A 514 25.66 10.08 -42.13
CA LYS A 514 24.73 9.15 -41.45
C LYS A 514 25.48 8.42 -40.33
N VAL A 515 25.08 8.64 -39.09
CA VAL A 515 25.63 7.96 -37.91
C VAL A 515 24.54 7.19 -37.18
N SER A 516 24.90 6.07 -36.56
CA SER A 516 23.98 5.26 -35.76
C SER A 516 24.43 5.23 -34.30
N LYS A 517 23.50 5.42 -33.36
CA LYS A 517 23.77 5.36 -31.93
C LYS A 517 22.86 4.35 -31.24
N ALA A 518 23.45 3.41 -30.51
CA ALA A 518 22.71 2.48 -29.66
C ALA A 518 22.24 3.18 -28.36
N PRO A 519 21.02 2.91 -27.88
CA PRO A 519 20.56 3.44 -26.60
C PRO A 519 21.36 2.87 -25.42
N LYS A 520 21.72 3.72 -24.45
CA LYS A 520 22.39 3.26 -23.21
C LYS A 520 21.52 2.25 -22.46
N ILE A 521 22.03 1.05 -22.23
CA ILE A 521 21.34 0.01 -21.46
C ILE A 521 21.29 0.40 -19.99
N GLN A 522 20.09 0.41 -19.42
CA GLN A 522 19.86 0.69 -18.01
C GLN A 522 19.96 -0.58 -17.17
N ARG A 523 20.50 -0.44 -15.95
CA ARG A 523 20.63 -1.52 -14.96
C ARG A 523 21.44 -2.72 -15.46
N LEU A 524 22.34 -2.52 -16.43
CA LEU A 524 23.34 -3.50 -16.75
C LEU A 524 24.37 -3.54 -15.62
N VAL A 525 24.71 -4.74 -15.14
CA VAL A 525 25.78 -4.90 -14.16
C VAL A 525 27.10 -4.59 -14.86
N THR A 526 27.78 -3.55 -14.40
CA THR A 526 29.08 -3.11 -14.92
C THR A 526 30.14 -3.24 -13.83
N PRO A 527 31.43 -3.37 -14.18
CA PRO A 527 32.53 -3.35 -13.21
C PRO A 527 32.45 -2.14 -12.28
N LEU A 528 32.14 -0.95 -12.81
CA LEU A 528 31.97 0.28 -12.04
C LEU A 528 30.83 0.19 -10.99
N THR A 529 29.72 -0.49 -11.34
CA THR A 529 28.60 -0.68 -10.40
C THR A 529 28.96 -1.68 -9.30
N LEU A 530 29.71 -2.74 -9.64
CA LEU A 530 30.22 -3.71 -8.67
C LEU A 530 31.24 -3.07 -7.73
N GLN A 531 32.15 -2.24 -8.25
CA GLN A 531 33.10 -1.46 -7.47
C GLN A 531 32.37 -0.55 -6.47
N ARG A 532 31.39 0.26 -6.93
CA ARG A 532 30.59 1.11 -6.05
C ARG A 532 29.83 0.33 -4.97
N LYS A 533 29.33 -0.88 -5.30
CA LYS A 533 28.68 -1.77 -4.33
C LYS A 533 29.67 -2.26 -3.27
N ARG A 534 30.88 -2.66 -3.68
CA ARG A 534 31.96 -3.07 -2.77
C ARG A 534 32.40 -1.91 -1.88
N THR A 535 32.60 -0.72 -2.43
CA THR A 535 32.96 0.49 -1.67
C THR A 535 31.93 0.82 -0.60
N ARG A 536 30.63 0.76 -0.92
CA ARG A 536 29.56 1.00 0.07
C ARG A 536 29.62 0.02 1.25
N ILE A 537 29.91 -1.25 0.99
CA ILE A 537 30.05 -2.27 2.05
C ILE A 537 31.30 -1.97 2.89
N ALA A 538 32.42 -1.64 2.25
CA ALA A 538 33.66 -1.26 2.94
C ALA A 538 33.46 -0.02 3.83
N GLU A 539 32.77 1.01 3.35
CA GLU A 539 32.43 2.20 4.13
C GLU A 539 31.54 1.88 5.33
N LYS A 540 30.58 0.95 5.19
CA LYS A 540 29.74 0.51 6.32
C LYS A 540 30.59 -0.18 7.38
N LYS A 541 31.50 -1.07 6.98
CA LYS A 541 32.46 -1.72 7.90
C LYS A 541 33.37 -0.70 8.57
N LYS A 542 33.92 0.27 7.81
CA LYS A 542 34.77 1.34 8.33
C LYS A 542 34.04 2.20 9.36
N ARG A 543 32.75 2.52 9.13
CA ARG A 543 31.92 3.27 10.08
C ARG A 543 31.71 2.52 11.40
N VAL A 544 31.42 1.22 11.34
CA VAL A 544 31.27 0.39 12.54
C VAL A 544 32.58 0.27 13.31
N ALA A 545 33.70 0.03 12.60
CA ALA A 545 35.01 -0.04 13.23
C ALA A 545 35.40 1.27 13.92
N LYS A 546 35.13 2.42 13.29
CA LYS A 546 35.34 3.74 13.90
C LYS A 546 34.51 3.91 15.17
N ALA A 547 33.20 3.64 15.12
CA ALA A 547 32.33 3.76 16.29
C ALA A 547 32.79 2.86 17.46
N LYS A 548 33.29 1.66 17.17
CA LYS A 548 33.86 0.76 18.17
C LYS A 548 35.16 1.30 18.78
N ALA A 549 36.03 1.90 17.96
CA ALA A 549 37.26 2.53 18.43
C ALA A 549 36.96 3.74 19.32
N ASP A 550 36.05 4.62 18.88
CA ASP A 550 35.61 5.80 19.64
C ASP A 550 34.99 5.38 21.00
N ALA A 551 34.19 4.30 21.02
CA ALA A 551 33.63 3.76 22.25
C ALA A 551 34.70 3.19 23.20
N ALA A 552 35.72 2.51 22.67
CA ALA A 552 36.83 1.99 23.46
C ALA A 552 37.68 3.13 24.06
N GLU A 553 37.88 4.22 23.32
CA GLU A 553 38.55 5.42 23.82
C GLU A 553 37.76 6.09 24.95
N TYR A 554 36.43 6.19 24.80
CA TYR A 554 35.56 6.72 25.85
C TYR A 554 35.63 5.90 27.16
N GLN A 555 35.71 4.57 27.07
CA GLN A 555 35.87 3.72 28.26
C GLN A 555 37.19 3.97 29.00
N LYS A 556 38.29 4.22 28.26
CA LYS A 556 39.57 4.60 28.88
C LYS A 556 39.44 5.93 29.61
N LEU A 557 38.75 6.91 29.02
CA LEU A 557 38.51 8.21 29.65
C LEU A 557 37.71 8.07 30.97
N LEU A 558 36.68 7.24 31.00
CA LEU A 558 35.89 6.98 32.21
C LEU A 558 36.74 6.40 33.34
N ALA A 559 37.64 5.45 33.03
CA ALA A 559 38.52 4.86 34.02
C ALA A 559 39.44 5.91 34.67
N THR A 560 40.00 6.83 33.88
CA THR A 560 40.80 7.94 34.38
C THR A 560 39.99 8.85 35.32
N ARG A 561 38.75 9.21 34.95
CA ARG A 561 37.88 10.04 35.79
C ARG A 561 37.54 9.40 37.14
N LEU A 562 37.30 8.09 37.15
CA LEU A 562 37.05 7.36 38.39
C LEU A 562 38.28 7.33 39.30
N LYS A 563 39.48 7.22 38.72
CA LYS A 563 40.74 7.29 39.47
C LYS A 563 40.92 8.67 40.12
N GLU A 564 40.77 9.74 39.35
CA GLU A 564 40.83 11.13 39.84
C GLU A 564 39.83 11.38 40.99
N GLN A 565 38.62 10.82 40.90
CA GLN A 565 37.61 10.97 41.93
C GLN A 565 37.98 10.26 43.24
N ARG A 566 38.59 9.06 43.15
CA ARG A 566 39.08 8.32 44.31
C ARG A 566 40.20 9.08 45.02
N GLU A 567 41.16 9.60 44.27
CA GLU A 567 42.26 10.42 44.78
C GLU A 567 41.72 11.67 45.49
N ARG A 568 40.81 12.42 44.85
CA ARG A 568 40.17 13.59 45.45
C ARG A 568 39.42 13.27 46.76
N ARG A 569 38.71 12.13 46.82
CA ARG A 569 38.04 11.67 48.05
C ARG A 569 39.07 11.37 49.15
N SER A 570 40.16 10.66 48.84
CA SER A 570 41.20 10.36 49.81
C SER A 570 41.88 11.62 50.36
N GLU A 571 42.17 12.61 49.51
CA GLU A 571 42.72 13.89 49.94
C GLU A 571 41.77 14.65 50.88
N SER A 572 40.46 14.66 50.56
CA SER A 572 39.46 15.31 51.41
C SER A 572 39.35 14.66 52.79
N LEU A 573 39.42 13.33 52.86
CA LEU A 573 39.43 12.56 54.10
C LEU A 573 40.70 12.80 54.91
N ALA A 574 41.86 12.85 54.25
CA ALA A 574 43.14 13.17 54.89
C ALA A 574 43.11 14.59 55.50
N LYS A 575 42.62 15.58 54.77
CA LYS A 575 42.41 16.95 55.26
C LYS A 575 41.41 17.02 56.42
N LYS A 576 40.36 16.20 56.42
CA LYS A 576 39.39 16.13 57.52
C LYS A 576 40.02 15.51 58.78
N ARG A 577 40.80 14.43 58.62
CA ARG A 577 41.53 13.78 59.72
C ARG A 577 42.56 14.72 60.36
N SER A 578 43.33 15.47 59.55
CA SER A 578 44.32 16.41 60.08
C SER A 578 43.67 17.58 60.85
N ARG A 579 42.51 18.07 60.40
CA ARG A 579 41.71 19.08 61.13
C ARG A 579 41.20 18.56 62.47
N LEU A 580 40.71 17.32 62.51
CA LEU A 580 40.24 16.70 63.75
C LEU A 580 41.38 16.50 64.77
N SER A 581 42.57 16.09 64.32
CA SER A 581 43.74 15.98 65.20
C SER A 581 44.28 17.34 65.68
N ALA A 582 44.04 18.41 64.93
CA ALA A 582 44.40 19.77 65.36
C ALA A 582 43.41 20.31 66.42
N ALA A 583 42.13 19.93 66.34
CA ALA A 583 41.09 20.33 67.29
C ALA A 583 41.16 19.60 68.65
N SER A 584 41.89 18.47 68.74
CA SER A 584 42.02 17.66 69.96
C SER A 584 43.26 18.00 70.81
N LYS A 585 44.01 19.06 70.51
CA LYS A 585 45.10 19.54 71.38
C LYS A 585 44.52 20.45 72.47
N PRO A 586 44.70 20.15 73.77
CA PRO A 586 44.28 21.06 74.83
C PRO A 586 45.15 22.32 74.81
N SER A 587 44.53 23.49 74.97
CA SER A 587 45.24 24.74 75.21
C SER A 587 45.90 24.68 76.58
N VAL A 588 47.19 24.37 76.63
CA VAL A 588 48.00 24.58 77.84
C VAL A 588 48.36 26.06 77.84
N ALA A 589 47.63 26.82 78.64
CA ALA A 589 48.02 28.16 79.07
C ALA A 589 49.21 28.03 80.04
N ALA A 590 50.22 28.86 79.83
CA ALA A 590 51.19 29.29 80.83
C ALA A 590 51.35 30.80 80.68
#